data_AF-A0A9P0MUL8-F1
#
_entry.id   AF-A0A9P0MUL8-F1
#
_cell.length_a   1.000
_cell.length_b   1.000
_cell.length_c   1.000
_cell.angle_alpha   90.00
_cell.angle_beta   90.00
_cell.angle_gamma   90.00
#
_symmetry.space_group_name_H-M   'P 1'
#
loop_
_entity.id
_entity.type
_entity.pdbx_description
1 polymer ?
#
loop_
_entity_poly.entity_id
_entity_poly.type
_entity_poly.pdbx_seq_one_letter_code
_entity_poly.pdbx_strand_id
1 'polypeptide(L)'
;MYSLSLFSIKTDLIVPICGIHIVGRYRILGDNSSEVFENQLGFGLWIHCSIMPSYELAMLTRSLSKPDMVSILKRTANAIFDCGGIIRSIENLGKRAMPYKTSSHGAVHREANYFVLMFDAPPSKLEDLKRDYNRDVDIIRSRIFKVQPQDTNHECNIQEEMKPAPYRSEVIKLIEEIKRKEEKQTKFKYNTGFDYYPFQK
;
A
#
# COMPACT_ATOMS: atom_id res chain seq x y z
N MET A 1 -29.69 -23.54 27.85
CA MET A 1 -29.21 -24.92 28.04
C MET A 1 -28.53 -25.35 26.74
N TYR A 2 -27.20 -25.50 26.81
CA TYR A 2 -26.25 -26.39 26.10
C TYR A 2 -26.73 -27.07 24.79
N SER A 3 -25.95 -27.29 23.75
CA SER A 3 -24.50 -27.25 23.53
C SER A 3 -24.31 -27.63 22.06
N LEU A 4 -23.61 -26.82 21.25
CA LEU A 4 -23.16 -27.24 19.92
C LEU A 4 -21.78 -27.88 20.05
N SER A 5 -21.74 -29.16 19.74
CA SER A 5 -20.58 -30.05 19.72
C SER A 5 -19.49 -29.55 18.76
N LEU A 6 -18.31 -29.24 19.30
CA LEU A 6 -17.07 -29.12 18.55
C LEU A 6 -16.65 -30.51 18.06
N PHE A 7 -16.47 -30.64 16.73
CA PHE A 7 -15.73 -31.76 16.15
C PHE A 7 -14.24 -31.41 16.21
N SER A 8 -13.51 -32.11 17.08
CA SER A 8 -12.07 -32.01 17.24
C SER A 8 -11.40 -33.01 16.30
N ILE A 9 -10.67 -32.51 15.29
CA ILE A 9 -9.73 -33.33 14.53
C ILE A 9 -8.35 -33.04 15.12
N LYS A 10 -7.90 -33.99 15.94
CA LYS A 10 -6.55 -34.06 16.50
C LYS A 10 -5.64 -34.60 15.40
N THR A 11 -4.74 -33.76 14.90
CA THR A 11 -3.56 -34.23 14.19
C THR A 11 -2.35 -33.69 14.93
N ASP A 12 -1.79 -34.55 15.76
CA ASP A 12 -0.49 -34.38 16.40
C ASP A 12 0.59 -34.48 15.31
N LEU A 13 1.08 -33.33 14.83
CA LEU A 13 2.32 -33.29 14.07
C LEU A 13 3.43 -32.79 15.00
N ILE A 14 4.20 -33.75 15.50
CA ILE A 14 5.43 -33.55 16.25
C ILE A 14 6.46 -32.99 15.28
N VAL A 15 6.81 -31.71 15.44
CA VAL A 15 7.99 -31.09 14.83
C VAL A 15 8.95 -30.76 15.99
N PRO A 16 10.22 -31.21 15.95
CA PRO A 16 11.14 -30.99 17.06
C PRO A 16 11.57 -29.52 17.07
N ILE A 17 11.08 -28.78 18.07
CA ILE A 17 11.50 -27.41 18.33
C ILE A 17 12.60 -27.46 19.39
N CYS A 18 13.78 -26.95 19.01
CA CYS A 18 14.81 -26.52 19.94
C CYS A 18 14.17 -25.57 20.97
N GLY A 19 14.24 -25.98 22.24
CA GLY A 19 13.37 -25.47 23.29
C GLY A 19 13.42 -23.96 23.49
N ILE A 20 12.25 -23.33 23.39
CA ILE A 20 11.77 -22.21 24.22
C ILE A 20 10.24 -22.33 24.21
N HIS A 21 9.65 -22.60 25.38
CA HIS A 21 8.22 -22.69 25.58
C HIS A 21 7.66 -21.27 25.80
N ILE A 22 7.01 -20.68 24.79
CA ILE A 22 6.12 -19.53 25.00
C ILE A 22 4.71 -19.99 24.67
N VAL A 23 3.90 -20.17 25.71
CA VAL A 23 2.47 -20.47 25.58
C VAL A 23 1.75 -19.15 25.31
N GLY A 24 1.68 -18.76 24.04
CA GLY A 24 0.95 -17.57 23.57
C GLY A 24 -0.42 -17.95 23.00
N ARG A 25 -1.49 -17.42 23.61
CA ARG A 25 -2.87 -17.56 23.16
C ARG A 25 -3.15 -16.48 22.11
N TYR A 26 -3.23 -16.83 20.83
CA TYR A 26 -3.52 -15.84 19.77
C TYR A 26 -4.98 -15.37 19.86
N ARG A 27 -5.15 -14.12 20.30
CA ARG A 27 -6.41 -13.37 20.19
C ARG A 27 -6.28 -12.49 18.94
N ILE A 28 -7.19 -12.67 17.98
CA ILE A 28 -7.28 -11.79 16.81
C ILE A 28 -7.77 -10.43 17.34
N LEU A 29 -6.85 -9.48 17.46
CA LEU A 29 -7.17 -8.08 17.69
C LEU A 29 -7.02 -7.37 16.35
N GLY A 30 -8.15 -7.01 15.76
CA GLY A 30 -8.18 -5.93 14.81
C GLY A 30 -8.04 -4.65 15.62
N ASP A 31 -6.91 -3.97 15.48
CA ASP A 31 -6.82 -2.52 15.60
C ASP A 31 -5.46 -2.06 15.04
N ASN A 32 -5.53 -1.00 14.23
CA ASN A 32 -4.37 -0.27 13.74
C ASN A 32 -3.73 0.50 14.90
N SER A 33 -2.77 -0.10 15.60
CA SER A 33 -1.88 0.63 16.49
C SER A 33 -0.47 0.02 16.46
N SER A 34 0.48 0.83 16.01
CA SER A 34 1.91 0.57 16.11
C SER A 34 2.34 0.80 17.56
N GLU A 35 2.19 -0.20 18.42
CA GLU A 35 2.81 -0.18 19.75
C GLU A 35 4.26 -0.68 19.66
N VAL A 36 5.18 0.27 19.79
CA VAL A 36 6.61 0.05 19.96
C VAL A 36 6.83 -0.50 21.38
N PHE A 37 7.05 -1.80 21.50
CA PHE A 37 7.52 -2.41 22.75
C PHE A 37 9.04 -2.25 22.86
N GLU A 38 9.49 -1.19 23.52
CA GLU A 38 10.85 -1.10 24.05
C GLU A 38 10.97 -2.03 25.27
N ASN A 39 11.51 -3.23 25.06
CA ASN A 39 12.02 -4.03 26.17
C ASN A 39 13.55 -3.88 26.24
N GLN A 40 14.00 -3.25 27.31
CA GLN A 40 15.41 -3.23 27.73
C GLN A 40 15.88 -4.65 28.06
N LEU A 41 16.48 -5.34 27.10
CA LEU A 41 17.45 -6.39 27.40
C LEU A 41 18.64 -6.20 26.48
N GLY A 42 19.69 -5.59 27.05
CA GLY A 42 20.98 -5.44 26.40
C GLY A 42 21.63 -6.79 26.17
N PHE A 43 21.65 -7.22 24.91
CA PHE A 43 22.73 -7.98 24.27
C PHE A 43 22.54 -7.79 22.77
N GLY A 44 23.58 -7.28 22.10
CA GLY A 44 23.53 -6.79 20.73
C GLY A 44 23.35 -7.88 19.68
N LEU A 45 22.13 -8.41 19.56
CA LEU A 45 21.61 -8.86 18.28
C LEU A 45 20.67 -7.75 17.81
N TRP A 46 21.09 -7.01 16.79
CA TRP A 46 20.18 -6.15 16.03
C TRP A 46 19.12 -7.07 15.44
N ILE A 47 18.03 -7.28 16.18
CA ILE A 47 16.78 -7.70 15.59
C ILE A 47 16.39 -6.50 14.75
N HIS A 48 16.83 -6.52 13.49
CA HIS A 48 16.25 -5.72 12.43
C HIS A 48 14.79 -6.16 12.40
N CYS A 49 13.97 -5.50 13.21
CA CYS A 49 12.53 -5.51 13.10
C CYS A 49 12.29 -4.97 11.70
N SER A 50 12.20 -5.91 10.76
CA SER A 50 11.94 -5.60 9.38
C SER A 50 10.51 -5.10 9.42
N ILE A 51 10.35 -3.77 9.43
CA ILE A 51 9.08 -3.13 9.09
C ILE A 51 8.52 -3.96 7.94
N MET A 52 7.38 -4.63 8.12
CA MET A 52 6.79 -5.45 7.07
C MET A 52 6.10 -4.48 6.10
N PRO A 53 6.72 -4.16 4.95
CA PRO A 53 6.10 -3.27 4.00
C PRO A 53 4.83 -3.89 3.45
N SER A 54 3.90 -3.01 3.16
CA SER A 54 2.65 -3.33 2.50
C SER A 54 2.83 -3.49 1.00
N TYR A 55 2.23 -4.54 0.47
CA TYR A 55 2.20 -4.88 -0.94
C TYR A 55 0.78 -5.10 -1.44
N GLU A 56 0.63 -4.92 -2.74
CA GLU A 56 -0.57 -5.23 -3.49
C GLU A 56 -0.21 -6.25 -4.58
N LEU A 57 -0.88 -7.40 -4.58
CA LEU A 57 -0.79 -8.40 -5.61
C LEU A 57 -1.98 -8.27 -6.55
N ALA A 58 -1.72 -7.80 -7.77
CA ALA A 58 -2.66 -7.87 -8.87
C ALA A 58 -2.43 -9.18 -9.63
N MET A 59 -3.44 -10.05 -9.63
CA MET A 59 -3.37 -11.35 -10.30
C MET A 59 -4.53 -11.57 -11.26
N LEU A 60 -4.21 -12.20 -12.39
CA LEU A 60 -5.14 -12.61 -13.42
C LEU A 60 -5.18 -14.13 -13.44
N THR A 61 -6.33 -14.71 -13.13
CA THR A 61 -6.50 -16.17 -13.18
C THR A 61 -7.30 -16.57 -14.42
N ARG A 62 -7.16 -17.83 -14.81
CA ARG A 62 -8.02 -18.44 -15.83
C ARG A 62 -9.50 -18.35 -15.42
N SER A 63 -10.38 -18.23 -16.42
CA SER A 63 -11.82 -18.37 -16.22
C SER A 63 -12.16 -19.83 -15.93
N LEU A 64 -12.29 -20.17 -14.66
CA LEU A 64 -12.62 -21.51 -14.18
C LEU A 64 -13.95 -21.51 -13.40
N SER A 65 -14.37 -22.69 -12.95
CA SER A 65 -15.54 -22.82 -12.08
C SER A 65 -15.29 -22.19 -10.71
N LYS A 66 -16.36 -21.87 -9.96
CA LYS A 66 -16.24 -21.29 -8.61
C LYS A 66 -15.34 -22.10 -7.64
N PRO A 67 -15.46 -23.44 -7.52
CA PRO A 67 -14.59 -24.19 -6.61
C PRO A 67 -13.12 -24.14 -7.02
N ASP A 68 -12.82 -24.14 -8.31
CA ASP A 68 -11.45 -24.06 -8.82
C ASP A 68 -10.84 -22.66 -8.57
N MET A 69 -11.63 -21.60 -8.72
CA MET A 69 -11.17 -20.25 -8.35
C MET A 69 -10.82 -20.16 -6.87
N VAL A 70 -11.64 -20.77 -6.01
CA VAL A 70 -11.36 -20.80 -4.56
C VAL A 70 -10.10 -21.60 -4.26
N SER A 71 -9.82 -22.69 -4.98
CA SER A 71 -8.60 -23.48 -4.77
C SER A 71 -7.35 -22.68 -5.16
N ILE A 72 -7.40 -21.91 -6.24
CA ILE A 72 -6.31 -21.01 -6.68
C ILE A 72 -6.05 -19.92 -5.63
N LEU A 73 -7.11 -19.27 -5.14
CA LEU A 73 -6.98 -18.24 -4.11
C LEU A 73 -6.44 -18.82 -2.80
N LYS A 74 -6.85 -20.02 -2.40
CA LYS A 74 -6.30 -20.73 -1.23
C LYS A 74 -4.82 -21.02 -1.39
N ARG A 75 -4.38 -21.54 -2.54
CA ARG A 75 -2.96 -21.78 -2.84
C ARG A 75 -2.14 -20.50 -2.78
N THR A 76 -2.66 -19.43 -3.37
CA THR A 76 -2.03 -18.11 -3.35
C THR A 76 -1.92 -17.56 -1.93
N ALA A 77 -2.99 -17.67 -1.14
CA ALA A 77 -3.01 -17.24 0.24
C ALA A 77 -2.04 -18.04 1.12
N ASN A 78 -2.01 -19.36 0.95
CA ASN A 78 -1.07 -20.23 1.66
C ASN A 78 0.38 -19.87 1.36
N ALA A 79 0.73 -19.60 0.10
CA ALA A 79 2.09 -19.17 -0.26
C ALA A 79 2.50 -17.88 0.48
N ILE A 80 1.58 -16.92 0.65
CA ILE A 80 1.82 -15.69 1.43
C ILE A 80 2.05 -16.03 2.90
N PHE A 81 1.22 -16.91 3.48
CA PHE A 81 1.35 -17.32 4.87
C PHE A 81 2.64 -18.11 5.14
N ASP A 82 3.05 -18.98 4.22
CA ASP A 82 4.29 -19.76 4.30
C ASP A 82 5.54 -18.86 4.32
N CYS A 83 5.44 -17.68 3.70
CA CYS A 83 6.50 -16.66 3.72
C CYS A 83 6.49 -15.78 4.99
N GLY A 84 5.59 -16.03 5.93
CA GLY A 84 5.38 -15.20 7.12
C GLY A 84 4.65 -13.88 6.83
N GLY A 85 3.92 -13.81 5.70
CA GLY A 85 3.12 -12.66 5.33
C GLY A 85 1.70 -12.72 5.90
N ILE A 86 1.06 -11.55 6.03
CA ILE A 86 -0.31 -11.40 6.52
C ILE A 86 -1.16 -10.75 5.43
N ILE A 87 -2.33 -11.30 5.15
CA ILE A 87 -3.25 -10.76 4.14
C ILE A 87 -4.22 -9.79 4.82
N ARG A 88 -4.32 -8.57 4.28
CA ARG A 88 -5.21 -7.50 4.77
C ARG A 88 -6.57 -7.54 4.07
N SER A 89 -6.59 -7.68 2.75
CA SER A 89 -7.83 -7.70 1.96
C SER A 89 -7.67 -8.56 0.70
N ILE A 90 -8.77 -9.17 0.25
CA ILE A 90 -8.89 -9.88 -1.02
C ILE A 90 -10.10 -9.33 -1.75
N GLU A 91 -9.87 -8.71 -2.89
CA GLU A 91 -10.90 -8.08 -3.70
C GLU A 91 -11.06 -8.82 -5.04
N ASN A 92 -12.31 -9.07 -5.41
CA ASN A 92 -12.67 -9.68 -6.69
C ASN A 92 -13.23 -8.60 -7.63
N LEU A 93 -12.48 -8.26 -8.67
CA LEU A 93 -12.89 -7.26 -9.68
C LEU A 93 -13.78 -7.88 -10.79
N GLY A 94 -13.98 -9.19 -10.73
CA GLY A 94 -14.87 -9.97 -11.59
C GLY A 94 -14.18 -10.54 -12.84
N LYS A 95 -14.98 -11.26 -13.62
CA LYS A 95 -14.59 -11.80 -14.92
C LYS A 95 -14.67 -10.72 -15.98
N ARG A 96 -13.57 -10.42 -16.67
CA ARG A 96 -13.52 -9.43 -17.76
C ARG A 96 -12.72 -9.96 -18.94
N ALA A 97 -13.00 -9.42 -20.13
CA ALA A 97 -12.18 -9.67 -21.30
C ALA A 97 -10.79 -9.04 -21.11
N MET A 98 -9.76 -9.76 -21.52
CA MET A 98 -8.39 -9.27 -21.51
C MET A 98 -8.21 -8.20 -22.60
N PRO A 99 -7.42 -7.13 -22.37
CA PRO A 99 -7.19 -6.10 -23.38
C PRO A 99 -6.55 -6.64 -24.67
N TYR A 100 -5.78 -7.72 -24.57
CA TYR A 100 -5.15 -8.39 -25.69
C TYR A 100 -4.98 -9.89 -25.43
N LYS A 101 -4.89 -10.67 -26.51
CA LYS A 101 -4.65 -12.12 -26.44
C LYS A 101 -3.34 -12.40 -25.68
N THR A 102 -3.42 -13.24 -24.66
CA THR A 102 -2.26 -13.57 -23.83
C THR A 102 -2.02 -15.07 -23.90
N SER A 103 -0.89 -15.48 -24.45
CA SER A 103 -0.44 -16.88 -24.38
C SER A 103 0.30 -17.09 -23.07
N SER A 104 -0.20 -17.97 -22.21
CA SER A 104 0.47 -18.38 -20.98
C SER A 104 0.17 -19.84 -20.67
N HIS A 105 1.19 -20.57 -20.19
CA HIS A 105 1.11 -22.00 -19.87
C HIS A 105 0.52 -22.87 -21.01
N GLY A 106 0.90 -22.58 -22.25
CA GLY A 106 0.47 -23.34 -23.43
C GLY A 106 -0.95 -23.06 -23.94
N ALA A 107 -1.69 -22.13 -23.30
CA ALA A 107 -3.04 -21.75 -23.72
C ALA A 107 -3.14 -20.25 -24.02
N VAL A 108 -3.99 -19.90 -24.99
CA VAL A 108 -4.29 -18.51 -25.34
C VAL A 108 -5.53 -18.06 -24.57
N HIS A 109 -5.35 -17.09 -23.68
CA HIS A 109 -6.40 -16.53 -22.84
C HIS A 109 -6.92 -15.22 -23.46
N ARG A 110 -8.25 -15.13 -23.62
CA ARG A 110 -8.97 -13.91 -24.04
C ARG A 110 -9.81 -13.30 -22.92
N GLU A 111 -10.09 -14.07 -21.87
CA GLU A 111 -10.85 -13.68 -20.70
C GLU A 111 -10.10 -14.12 -19.44
N ALA A 112 -10.21 -13.33 -18.37
CA ALA A 112 -9.58 -13.63 -17.08
C ALA A 112 -10.47 -13.15 -15.93
N ASN A 113 -10.25 -13.74 -14.75
CA ASN A 113 -10.77 -13.18 -13.50
C ASN A 113 -9.69 -12.31 -12.86
N TYR A 114 -10.09 -11.13 -12.40
CA TYR A 114 -9.20 -10.13 -11.85
C TYR A 114 -9.31 -10.13 -10.33
N PHE A 115 -8.19 -10.34 -9.65
CA PHE A 115 -8.12 -10.27 -8.20
C PHE A 115 -7.03 -9.31 -7.75
N VAL A 116 -7.31 -8.60 -6.67
CA VAL A 116 -6.37 -7.71 -5.99
C VAL A 116 -6.27 -8.17 -4.54
N LEU A 117 -5.05 -8.47 -4.09
CA LEU A 117 -4.79 -8.88 -2.72
C LEU A 117 -3.86 -7.87 -2.07
N MET A 118 -4.26 -7.31 -0.94
CA MET A 118 -3.40 -6.48 -0.12
C MET A 118 -2.79 -7.34 0.97
N PHE A 119 -1.48 -7.36 1.10
CA PHE A 119 -0.77 -8.18 2.07
C PHE A 119 0.52 -7.50 2.54
N ASP A 120 1.00 -7.87 3.72
CA ASP A 120 2.25 -7.40 4.29
C ASP A 120 3.21 -8.60 4.33
N ALA A 121 4.44 -8.43 3.84
CA ALA A 121 5.41 -9.52 3.77
C ALA A 121 6.85 -9.01 3.89
N PRO A 122 7.81 -9.84 4.34
CA PRO A 122 9.22 -9.47 4.31
C PRO A 122 9.73 -9.35 2.86
N PRO A 123 10.52 -8.31 2.53
CA PRO A 123 10.97 -8.07 1.15
C PRO A 123 11.83 -9.22 0.60
N SER A 124 12.57 -9.91 1.48
CA SER A 124 13.43 -11.04 1.13
C SER A 124 12.67 -12.24 0.52
N LYS A 125 11.37 -12.37 0.79
CA LYS A 125 10.54 -13.50 0.33
C LYS A 125 9.68 -13.18 -0.90
N LEU A 126 9.68 -11.94 -1.38
CA LEU A 126 8.87 -11.55 -2.54
C LEU A 126 9.32 -12.22 -3.83
N GLU A 127 10.62 -12.44 -3.99
CA GLU A 127 11.16 -13.11 -5.17
C GLU A 127 10.70 -14.56 -5.22
N ASP A 128 10.71 -15.26 -4.09
CA ASP A 128 10.21 -16.63 -3.96
C ASP A 128 8.71 -16.69 -4.31
N LEU A 129 7.89 -15.80 -3.72
CA LEU A 129 6.46 -15.70 -4.06
C LEU A 129 6.22 -15.46 -5.56
N LYS A 130 7.00 -14.56 -6.16
CA LYS A 130 6.90 -14.28 -7.61
C LYS A 130 7.26 -15.51 -8.43
N ARG A 131 8.24 -16.32 -8.00
CA ARG A 131 8.60 -17.58 -8.67
C ARG A 131 7.49 -18.62 -8.52
N ASP A 132 6.85 -18.71 -7.36
CA ASP A 132 5.73 -19.63 -7.12
C ASP A 132 4.54 -19.30 -8.01
N TYR A 133 4.13 -18.03 -8.07
CA TYR A 133 3.01 -17.60 -8.90
C TYR A 133 3.28 -17.73 -10.40
N ASN A 134 4.53 -17.57 -10.85
CA ASN A 134 4.88 -17.77 -12.26
C ASN A 134 4.93 -19.25 -12.66
N ARG A 135 5.07 -20.18 -11.70
CA ARG A 135 5.01 -21.62 -11.96
C ARG A 135 3.57 -22.16 -11.96
N ASP A 136 2.65 -21.43 -11.34
CA ASP A 136 1.25 -21.82 -11.27
C ASP A 136 0.57 -21.74 -12.64
N VAL A 137 0.09 -22.87 -13.13
CA VAL A 137 -0.54 -23.01 -14.45
C VAL A 137 -1.86 -22.21 -14.55
N ASP A 138 -2.55 -22.00 -13.43
CA ASP A 138 -3.87 -21.36 -13.42
C ASP A 138 -3.79 -19.83 -13.31
N ILE A 139 -2.61 -19.29 -12.97
CA ILE A 139 -2.33 -17.87 -12.94
C ILE A 139 -1.79 -17.45 -14.31
N ILE A 140 -2.53 -16.60 -15.01
CA ILE A 140 -2.12 -16.09 -16.34
C ILE A 140 -0.99 -15.07 -16.17
N ARG A 141 -1.15 -14.14 -15.21
CA ARG A 141 -0.17 -13.11 -14.85
C ARG A 141 -0.31 -12.71 -13.39
N SER A 142 0.81 -12.43 -12.74
CA SER A 142 0.88 -11.82 -11.41
C SER A 142 1.84 -10.63 -11.41
N ARG A 143 1.49 -9.59 -10.65
CA ARG A 143 2.32 -8.41 -10.40
C ARG A 143 2.17 -8.00 -8.94
N ILE A 144 3.30 -7.82 -8.27
CA ILE A 144 3.37 -7.33 -6.90
C ILE A 144 3.84 -5.88 -6.96
N PHE A 145 3.06 -4.98 -6.38
CA PHE A 145 3.34 -3.56 -6.25
C PHE A 145 3.59 -3.22 -4.78
N LYS A 146 4.55 -2.32 -4.53
CA LYS A 146 4.75 -1.79 -3.19
C LYS A 146 3.70 -0.71 -2.93
N VAL A 147 2.89 -0.90 -1.90
CA VAL A 147 1.95 0.12 -1.45
C VAL A 147 2.75 1.14 -0.68
N GLN A 148 2.82 2.36 -1.20
CA GLN A 148 3.29 3.49 -0.41
C GLN A 148 2.16 3.87 0.54
N PRO A 149 2.44 4.16 1.82
CA PRO A 149 1.44 4.79 2.67
C PRO A 149 0.99 6.05 1.94
N GLN A 150 -0.28 6.10 1.58
CA GLN A 150 -0.86 7.28 0.97
C GLN A 150 -0.68 8.41 2.00
N ASP A 151 -0.11 9.54 1.60
CA ASP A 151 -0.15 10.75 2.40
C ASP A 151 -1.61 11.22 2.44
N THR A 152 -2.42 10.63 3.31
CA THR A 152 -3.85 10.93 3.50
C THR A 152 -4.11 12.36 3.94
N ASN A 153 -3.06 13.17 4.09
CA ASN A 153 -3.11 14.57 4.46
C ASN A 153 -3.37 15.51 3.26
N HIS A 154 -3.47 15.00 2.03
CA HIS A 154 -3.87 15.84 0.90
C HIS A 154 -5.40 15.90 0.80
N GLU A 155 -5.99 16.99 1.29
CA GLU A 155 -7.39 17.31 0.99
C GLU A 155 -7.54 17.54 -0.52
N CYS A 156 -8.48 16.86 -1.18
CA CYS A 156 -8.73 17.03 -2.62
C CYS A 156 -9.26 18.44 -2.90
N ASN A 157 -8.42 19.33 -3.45
CA ASN A 157 -8.75 20.73 -3.70
C ASN A 157 -8.87 21.11 -5.20
N ILE A 158 -9.34 20.17 -6.04
CA ILE A 158 -9.40 20.35 -7.51
C ILE A 158 -10.25 21.57 -7.91
N GLN A 159 -11.33 21.84 -7.18
CA GLN A 159 -12.24 22.95 -7.45
C GLN A 159 -11.55 24.31 -7.29
N GLU A 160 -10.64 24.43 -6.32
CA GLU A 160 -9.87 25.65 -6.08
C GLU A 160 -8.81 25.87 -7.15
N GLU A 161 -8.11 24.80 -7.55
CA GLU A 161 -7.10 24.85 -8.60
C GLU A 161 -7.71 25.19 -9.97
N MET A 162 -8.96 24.79 -10.21
CA MET A 162 -9.64 25.06 -11.48
C MET A 162 -10.09 26.52 -11.61
N LYS A 163 -10.09 27.31 -10.53
CA LYS A 163 -10.38 28.74 -10.60
C LYS A 163 -9.31 29.45 -11.45
N PRO A 164 -9.66 30.51 -12.22
CA PRO A 164 -8.68 31.33 -12.90
C PRO A 164 -7.65 31.91 -11.92
N ALA A 165 -6.43 32.14 -12.37
CA ALA A 165 -5.30 32.51 -11.51
C ALA A 165 -5.60 33.63 -10.49
N PRO A 166 -6.30 34.74 -10.82
CA PRO A 166 -6.57 35.80 -9.86
C PRO A 166 -7.45 35.39 -8.66
N TYR A 167 -8.24 34.33 -8.80
CA TYR A 167 -9.24 33.92 -7.80
C TYR A 167 -8.79 32.71 -6.96
N ARG A 168 -7.59 32.19 -7.19
CA ARG A 168 -7.02 31.10 -6.39
C ARG A 168 -6.52 31.63 -5.05
N SER A 169 -6.85 30.95 -3.97
CA SER A 169 -6.47 31.28 -2.59
C SER A 169 -4.97 31.45 -2.40
N GLU A 170 -4.15 30.61 -3.04
CA GLU A 170 -2.69 30.72 -3.02
C GLU A 170 -2.20 32.04 -3.67
N VAL A 171 -2.78 32.40 -4.82
CA VAL A 171 -2.42 33.62 -5.55
C VAL A 171 -2.89 34.86 -4.81
N ILE A 172 -4.09 34.83 -4.22
CA ILE A 172 -4.61 35.91 -3.37
C ILE A 172 -3.66 36.13 -2.19
N LYS A 173 -3.26 35.07 -1.47
CA LYS A 173 -2.27 35.14 -0.38
C LYS A 173 -0.94 35.75 -0.85
N LEU A 174 -0.46 35.35 -2.02
CA LEU A 174 0.77 35.89 -2.60
C LEU A 174 0.65 37.38 -2.92
N ILE A 175 -0.46 37.81 -3.52
CA ILE A 175 -0.73 39.23 -3.81
C ILE A 175 -0.79 40.04 -2.50
N GLU A 176 -1.42 39.52 -1.46
CA GLU A 176 -1.47 40.15 -0.14
C GLU A 176 -0.08 40.26 0.49
N GLU A 177 0.73 39.20 0.41
CA GLU A 177 2.11 39.21 0.88
C GLU A 177 2.99 40.22 0.12
N ILE A 178 2.82 40.33 -1.20
CA ILE A 178 3.49 41.35 -2.02
C ILE A 178 3.10 42.74 -1.55
N LYS A 179 1.79 43.03 -1.42
CA LYS A 179 1.30 44.34 -0.94
C LYS A 179 1.87 44.70 0.42
N ARG A 180 1.84 43.77 1.39
CA ARG A 180 2.44 43.97 2.72
C ARG A 180 3.95 44.24 2.65
N LYS A 181 4.67 43.62 1.72
CA LYS A 181 6.10 43.89 1.49
C LYS A 181 6.33 45.25 0.86
N GLU A 182 5.53 45.65 -0.12
CA GLU A 182 5.62 46.96 -0.77
C GLU A 182 5.34 48.12 0.19
N GLU A 183 4.40 47.96 1.12
CA GLU A 183 4.10 48.96 2.16
C GLU A 183 5.27 49.17 3.12
N LYS A 184 5.97 48.08 3.48
CA LYS A 184 7.16 48.13 4.34
C LYS A 184 8.38 48.66 3.60
N GLN A 185 8.43 48.50 2.28
CA GLN A 185 9.52 49.01 1.47
C GLN A 185 9.39 50.53 1.31
N THR A 186 10.40 51.26 1.79
CA THR A 186 10.51 52.70 1.55
C THR A 186 10.73 52.96 0.06
N LYS A 187 9.70 53.44 -0.63
CA LYS A 187 9.82 53.86 -2.03
C LYS A 187 10.68 55.13 -2.09
N PHE A 188 11.76 55.09 -2.85
CA PHE A 188 12.59 56.27 -3.12
C PHE A 188 11.71 57.34 -3.80
N LYS A 189 11.48 58.46 -3.10
CA LYS A 189 10.73 59.58 -3.65
C LYS A 189 11.69 60.44 -4.46
N TYR A 190 11.43 60.57 -5.77
CA TYR A 190 12.24 61.40 -6.66
C TYR A 190 12.11 62.90 -6.35
N ASN A 191 10.97 63.33 -5.82
CA ASN A 191 10.78 64.71 -5.42
C ASN A 191 11.34 64.90 -4.00
N THR A 192 12.52 65.53 -3.91
CA THR A 192 13.18 65.93 -2.67
C THR A 192 12.59 67.22 -2.05
N GLY A 193 11.49 67.75 -2.61
CA GLY A 193 10.90 69.04 -2.20
C GLY A 193 11.58 70.25 -2.83
N PHE A 194 12.35 70.04 -3.91
CA PHE A 194 13.02 71.10 -4.69
C PHE A 194 12.43 71.12 -6.11
N ASP A 195 12.21 72.31 -6.67
CA ASP A 195 11.56 72.53 -7.99
C ASP A 195 12.44 72.15 -9.21
N TYR A 196 13.60 71.51 -8.99
CA TYR A 196 14.49 71.10 -10.07
C TYR A 196 14.75 69.59 -10.05
N TYR A 197 14.71 68.96 -11.24
CA TYR A 197 14.91 67.53 -11.40
C TYR A 197 16.40 67.22 -11.65
N PRO A 198 17.10 66.53 -10.72
CA PRO A 198 18.57 66.43 -10.70
C PRO A 198 19.19 65.56 -11.81
N PHE A 199 18.38 65.05 -12.75
CA PHE A 199 18.84 64.25 -13.89
C PHE A 199 18.58 64.92 -15.25
N GLN A 200 18.14 66.19 -15.27
CA GLN A 200 18.11 66.97 -16.51
C GLN A 200 19.51 67.56 -16.77
N LYS A 201 20.09 67.26 -17.93
CA LYS A 201 21.33 67.89 -18.43
C LYS A 201 21.05 69.25 -19.03
#